data_AF-A0A7T7GQF7-F1
#
_entry.id   AF-A0A7T7GQF7-F1
#
_cell.length_a   1.000
_cell.length_b   1.000
_cell.length_c   1.000
_cell.angle_alpha   90.00
_cell.angle_beta   90.00
_cell.angle_gamma   90.00
#
_symmetry.space_group_name_H-M   'P 1'
#
loop_
_entity.id
_entity.type
_entity.pdbx_description
1 polymer ?
#
loop_
_entity_poly.entity_id
_entity_poly.type
_entity_poly.pdbx_seq_one_letter_code
_entity_poly.pdbx_strand_id
1 'polypeptide(L)' 'MKQDVSGKEAEDIAADGAVSADHFVWHPVTRAVGNVKNQGPELIEPVG' A
#
# COMPACT_ATOMS: atom_id res chain seq x y z
N MET A 1 1.27 27.52 12.97
CA MET A 1 1.73 27.81 11.61
C MET A 1 1.15 26.73 10.71
N LYS A 2 0.16 27.05 9.87
CA LYS A 2 -0.32 26.11 8.85
C LYS A 2 0.63 26.27 7.66
N GLN A 3 1.44 25.26 7.38
CA GLN A 3 2.23 25.23 6.15
C GLN A 3 1.28 24.75 5.06
N ASP A 4 0.78 25.69 4.26
CA ASP A 4 0.12 25.35 3.02
C ASP A 4 1.20 24.82 2.06
N VAL A 5 1.25 23.50 1.87
CA VAL A 5 2.05 22.88 0.82
C VAL A 5 1.40 23.26 -0.50
N SER A 6 2.13 23.97 -1.35
CA SER A 6 1.67 24.24 -2.71
C SER A 6 1.54 22.93 -3.48
N GLY A 7 0.71 22.91 -4.53
CA GLY A 7 0.57 21.71 -5.37
C GLY A 7 1.91 21.22 -5.95
N LYS A 8 2.84 22.15 -6.24
CA LYS A 8 4.17 21.82 -6.74
C LYS A 8 5.04 21.15 -5.69
N GLU A 9 5.02 21.65 -4.46
CA GLU A 9 5.75 21.03 -3.35
C GLU A 9 5.19 19.64 -3.02
N ALA A 10 3.87 19.45 -3.12
CA ALA A 10 3.25 18.13 -2.94
C ALA A 10 3.70 17.13 -4.03
N GLU A 11 3.83 17.58 -5.28
CA GLU A 11 4.33 16.75 -6.38
C GLU A 11 5.78 16.32 -6.14
N ASP A 12 6.65 17.25 -5.72
CA ASP A 12 8.06 16.95 -5.43
C ASP A 12 8.19 15.96 -4.27
N ILE A 13 7.40 16.14 -3.21
CA ILE A 13 7.37 15.21 -2.06
C ILE A 13 6.90 13.82 -2.50
N ALA A 14 5.87 13.73 -3.36
CA ALA A 14 5.37 12.44 -3.84
C ALA A 14 6.39 11.74 -4.76
N ALA A 15 7.09 12.49 -5.60
CA ALA A 15 8.13 11.96 -6.49
C ALA A 15 9.35 11.45 -5.69
N ASP A 16 9.83 12.24 -4.73
CA ASP A 16 11.01 11.90 -3.93
C ASP A 16 10.70 10.84 -2.86
N GLY A 17 9.48 10.82 -2.33
CA GLY A 17 9.06 9.93 -1.24
C GLY A 17 8.51 8.57 -1.69
N ALA A 18 8.25 8.37 -2.99
CA ALA A 18 7.72 7.11 -3.50
C ALA A 18 8.72 5.96 -3.31
N VAL A 19 8.26 4.86 -2.71
CA VAL A 19 9.08 3.66 -2.51
C VAL A 19 9.03 2.79 -3.77
N SER A 20 10.20 2.39 -4.30
CA SER A 20 10.30 1.51 -5.47
C SER A 20 9.68 0.13 -5.21
N ALA A 21 9.08 -0.47 -6.24
CA ALA A 21 8.49 -1.81 -6.19
C ALA A 21 9.50 -2.90 -5.76
N ASP A 22 10.78 -2.72 -6.07
CA ASP A 22 11.84 -3.67 -5.73
C ASP A 22 12.11 -3.78 -4.21
N HIS A 23 11.61 -2.83 -3.42
CA HIS A 23 11.69 -2.88 -1.95
C HIS A 23 10.61 -3.77 -1.32
N PHE A 24 9.67 -4.29 -2.12
CA PHE A 24 8.53 -5.07 -1.64
C PHE A 24 8.64 -6.54 -2.05
N VAL A 25 8.08 -7.41 -1.21
CA VAL A 25 7.89 -8.85 -1.47
C VAL A 25 6.40 -9.13 -1.56
N TRP A 26 6.02 -10.04 -2.46
CA TRP A 26 4.64 -10.42 -2.73
C TRP A 26 4.51 -11.95 -2.67
N HIS A 27 3.36 -12.44 -2.22
CA HIS A 27 2.99 -13.84 -2.31
C HIS A 27 1.49 -13.97 -2.62
N PRO A 28 1.03 -15.08 -3.22
CA PRO A 28 -0.40 -15.30 -3.41
C PRO A 28 -1.10 -15.47 -2.05
N VAL A 29 -2.38 -15.09 -1.99
CA VAL A 29 -3.28 -15.29 -0.84
C VAL A 29 -4.56 -15.98 -1.28
N THR A 30 -5.40 -16.37 -0.32
CA THR A 30 -6.67 -17.05 -0.62
C THR A 30 -7.61 -16.13 -1.40
N ARG A 31 -8.48 -16.70 -2.26
CA ARG A 31 -9.54 -15.93 -2.94
C ARG A 31 -10.57 -15.34 -1.96
N ALA A 32 -10.60 -15.81 -0.71
CA ALA A 32 -11.53 -15.34 0.31
C ALA A 32 -11.35 -13.84 0.64
N VAL A 33 -10.15 -13.28 0.40
CA VAL A 33 -9.87 -11.84 0.60
C VAL A 33 -10.76 -10.93 -0.25
N GLY A 34 -11.29 -11.43 -1.38
CA GLY A 34 -12.18 -10.65 -2.25
C GLY A 34 -13.57 -10.41 -1.64
N ASN A 35 -13.97 -11.13 -0.59
CA ASN A 35 -15.22 -10.91 0.11
C ASN A 35 -14.97 -10.11 1.40
N VAL A 36 -15.43 -8.86 1.42
CA VAL A 36 -15.23 -7.91 2.54
C VAL A 36 -15.78 -8.38 3.89
N LYS A 37 -16.68 -9.37 3.89
CA LYS A 37 -17.21 -9.95 5.13
C LYS A 37 -16.20 -10.83 5.87
N ASN A 38 -15.13 -11.26 5.20
CA ASN A 38 -14.04 -11.98 5.82
C ASN A 38 -13.04 -10.98 6.39
N GLN A 39 -12.61 -11.16 7.64
CA GLN A 39 -11.72 -10.23 8.37
C GLN A 39 -10.65 -10.97 9.19
N GLY A 40 -10.44 -12.26 8.91
CA GLY A 40 -9.48 -13.08 9.63
C GLY A 40 -8.03 -12.85 9.16
N PRO A 41 -7.03 -13.20 9.99
CA PRO A 41 -5.61 -13.04 9.67
C PRO A 41 -5.18 -13.88 8.45
N GLU A 42 -5.87 -14.98 8.16
CA GLU A 42 -5.60 -15.87 7.03
C GLU A 42 -5.68 -15.18 5.65
N LEU A 43 -6.28 -13.99 5.59
CA LEU A 43 -6.43 -13.23 4.34
C LEU A 43 -5.11 -12.64 3.82
N ILE A 44 -4.10 -12.51 4.68
CA ILE A 44 -2.75 -12.07 4.31
C ILE A 44 -1.72 -13.18 4.45
N GLU A 45 -2.13 -14.40 4.76
CA GLU A 45 -1.22 -15.55 4.83
C GLU A 45 -0.92 -16.09 3.43
N PRO A 46 0.32 -16.55 3.16
CA PRO A 46 0.65 -17.19 1.90
C PRO A 46 -0.19 -18.44 1.64
N VAL A 47 -0.72 -18.57 0.43
CA VAL A 47 -1.25 -19.86 -0.04
C VAL A 47 -0.15 -20.65 -0.75
N GLY A 48 0.01 -21.90 -0.35
CA GLY A 48 0.85 -22.91 -0.98
C GLY A 48 0.01 -24.07 -1.50
#